data_AF-A0A7L3PSG5-F1
#
_entry.id   AF-A0A7L3PSG5-F1
#
_cell.length_a   1.000
_cell.length_b   1.000
_cell.length_c   1.000
_cell.angle_alpha   90.00
_cell.angle_beta   90.00
_cell.angle_gamma   90.00
#
_symmetry.space_group_name_H-M   'P 1'
#
loop_
_entity.id
_entity.type
_entity.pdbx_description
1 polymer ?
#
loop_
_entity_poly.entity_id
_entity_poly.type
_entity_poly.pdbx_seq_one_letter_code
_entity_poly.pdbx_strand_id
1 'polypeptide(L)'
;ERNGMIGNIYSMGLAMQALGATRKFYSPRNWDCAQAMGVVTKHDYELAMAIAQVLPALVGRSYLDAASLDCDATTDECPSLGTDPEPPESTTNITVHYSITNKLQGEHFHYSTWVTVPLGSRLLKVLEKAEEKHPKIF
;
A
#
# COMPACT_ATOMS: atom_id res chain seq x y z
N GLU A 1 20.00 5.66 6.60
CA GLU A 1 19.32 5.71 5.28
C GLU A 1 18.18 4.70 5.29
N ARG A 2 17.04 4.93 4.62
CA ARG A 2 15.86 4.05 4.69
C ARG A 2 16.00 2.77 3.83
N ASN A 3 17.19 2.18 3.78
CA ASN A 3 17.49 0.96 3.01
C ASN A 3 16.97 1.01 1.55
N GLY A 4 17.14 2.13 0.85
CA GLY A 4 16.69 2.30 -0.54
C GLY A 4 15.24 2.78 -0.72
N MET A 5 14.48 2.96 0.35
CA MET A 5 13.10 3.47 0.28
C MET A 5 13.05 5.00 0.09
N ILE A 6 12.26 5.46 -0.89
CA ILE A 6 11.96 6.87 -1.17
C ILE A 6 10.50 7.14 -0.79
N GLY A 7 10.29 7.93 0.26
CA GLY A 7 8.97 8.11 0.86
C GLY A 7 8.57 6.89 1.70
N ASN A 8 7.53 6.17 1.27
CA ASN A 8 7.03 4.91 1.85
C ASN A 8 6.90 3.83 0.77
N ILE A 9 6.50 2.61 1.15
CA ILE A 9 6.38 1.48 0.22
C ILE A 9 5.41 1.73 -0.94
N TYR A 10 4.31 2.44 -0.69
CA TYR A 10 3.31 2.76 -1.71
C TYR A 10 3.73 3.91 -2.66
N SER A 11 4.69 4.75 -2.26
CA SER A 11 5.26 5.78 -3.14
C SER A 11 6.42 5.27 -4.00
N MET A 12 6.98 4.10 -3.67
CA MET A 12 8.18 3.57 -4.33
C MET A 12 7.99 3.40 -5.84
N GLY A 13 6.87 2.83 -6.27
CA GLY A 13 6.59 2.58 -7.69
C GLY A 13 6.74 3.84 -8.54
N LEU A 14 6.07 4.92 -8.13
CA LEU A 14 6.13 6.22 -8.81
C LEU A 14 7.51 6.87 -8.69
N ALA A 15 8.16 6.78 -7.53
CA ALA A 15 9.50 7.33 -7.33
C ALA A 15 10.54 6.64 -8.23
N MET A 16 10.46 5.32 -8.38
CA MET A 16 11.34 4.54 -9.25
C MET A 16 11.13 4.90 -10.73
N GLN A 17 9.89 5.07 -11.18
CA GLN A 17 9.60 5.54 -12.54
C GLN A 17 10.18 6.93 -12.80
N ALA A 18 9.96 7.87 -11.88
CA ALA A 18 10.46 9.24 -12.01
C ALA A 18 11.99 9.28 -12.10
N LEU A 19 12.68 8.63 -11.15
CA LEU A 19 14.14 8.59 -11.16
C LEU A 19 14.70 7.81 -12.35
N GLY A 20 14.01 6.75 -12.78
CA GLY A 20 14.33 6.02 -14.01
C GLY A 20 14.32 6.91 -15.25
N ALA A 21 13.38 7.86 -15.34
CA ALA A 21 13.25 8.82 -16.45
C ALA A 21 14.20 10.02 -16.32
N THR A 22 14.62 10.40 -15.11
CA THR A 22 15.40 11.62 -14.84
C THR A 22 16.88 11.36 -14.54
N ARG A 23 17.46 10.24 -15.00
CA ARG A 23 18.84 9.82 -14.70
C ARG A 23 19.90 10.91 -14.88
N LYS A 24 19.72 11.80 -15.86
CA LYS A 24 20.64 12.89 -16.17
C LYS A 24 20.74 14.00 -15.09
N PHE A 25 19.81 14.05 -14.14
CA PHE A 25 19.66 15.21 -13.24
C PHE A 25 20.14 15.00 -11.80
N TYR A 26 20.44 13.78 -11.36
CA TYR A 26 20.82 13.52 -9.97
C TYR A 26 22.30 13.15 -9.78
N SER A 27 23.13 13.19 -10.82
CA SER A 27 24.59 13.13 -10.66
C SER A 27 25.09 14.35 -9.87
N PRO A 28 26.02 14.19 -8.89
CA PRO A 28 26.84 13.00 -8.59
C PRO A 28 26.21 12.05 -7.55
N ARG A 29 25.00 12.32 -7.07
CA ARG A 29 24.35 11.52 -6.04
C ARG A 29 23.71 10.28 -6.66
N ASN A 30 24.45 9.19 -6.69
CA ASN A 30 23.98 7.94 -7.26
C ASN A 30 22.78 7.39 -6.47
N TRP A 31 21.70 7.10 -7.19
CA TRP A 31 20.57 6.34 -6.67
C TRP A 31 20.78 4.86 -6.99
N ASP A 32 20.75 4.02 -5.95
CA ASP A 32 20.84 2.58 -6.08
C ASP A 32 19.47 1.99 -6.46
N CYS A 33 19.26 1.79 -7.76
CA CYS A 33 18.05 1.19 -8.31
C CYS A 33 17.87 -0.27 -7.86
N ALA A 34 18.96 -1.02 -7.64
CA ALA A 34 18.87 -2.43 -7.21
C ALA A 34 18.37 -2.52 -5.76
N GLN A 35 18.85 -1.62 -4.90
CA GLN A 35 18.37 -1.52 -3.52
C GLN A 35 16.88 -1.15 -3.48
N ALA A 36 16.45 -0.16 -4.28
CA ALA A 36 15.05 0.22 -4.38
C ALA A 36 14.17 -0.92 -4.91
N MET A 37 14.65 -1.68 -5.91
CA MET A 37 13.98 -2.87 -6.44
C MET A 37 13.79 -3.93 -5.35
N GLY A 38 14.81 -4.19 -4.54
CA GLY A 38 14.72 -5.15 -3.44
C GLY A 38 13.70 -4.78 -2.36
N VAL A 39 13.45 -3.48 -2.15
CA VAL A 39 12.40 -3.01 -1.24
C VAL A 39 11.02 -3.34 -1.79
N VAL A 40 10.76 -3.07 -3.08
CA VAL A 40 9.44 -3.27 -3.67
C VAL A 40 9.11 -4.74 -3.93
N THR A 41 10.08 -5.58 -4.31
CA THR A 41 9.81 -7.00 -4.57
C THR A 41 9.60 -7.82 -3.29
N LYS A 42 10.09 -7.33 -2.14
CA LYS A 42 9.90 -7.99 -0.84
C LYS A 42 8.54 -7.69 -0.21
N HIS A 43 7.83 -6.65 -0.67
CA HIS A 43 6.54 -6.29 -0.10
C HIS A 43 5.41 -7.04 -0.79
N ASP A 44 4.48 -7.54 0.01
CA ASP A 44 3.25 -8.14 -0.48
C ASP A 44 2.17 -7.05 -0.61
N TYR A 45 1.79 -6.75 -1.85
CA TYR A 45 0.82 -5.70 -2.15
C TYR A 45 -0.58 -6.28 -2.26
N GLU A 46 -1.44 -6.02 -1.27
CA GLU A 46 -2.84 -6.44 -1.32
C GLU A 46 -3.74 -5.51 -2.16
N LEU A 47 -3.33 -4.25 -2.34
CA LEU A 47 -4.15 -3.23 -3.03
C LEU A 47 -3.84 -3.21 -4.52
N ALA A 48 -4.83 -3.53 -5.37
CA ALA A 48 -4.69 -3.52 -6.82
C ALA A 48 -4.12 -2.20 -7.38
N MET A 49 -4.53 -1.07 -6.80
CA MET A 49 -3.99 0.24 -7.17
C MET A 49 -2.50 0.40 -6.85
N ALA A 50 -2.04 -0.15 -5.73
CA ALA A 50 -0.62 -0.13 -5.37
C ALA A 50 0.19 -1.02 -6.33
N ILE A 51 -0.34 -2.19 -6.70
CA ILE A 51 0.24 -3.06 -7.73
C ILE A 51 0.36 -2.30 -9.05
N ALA A 52 -0.72 -1.65 -9.51
CA ALA A 52 -0.73 -0.91 -10.78
C ALA A 52 0.27 0.26 -10.82
N GLN A 53 0.62 0.84 -9.68
CA GLN A 53 1.61 1.92 -9.59
C GLN A 53 3.06 1.42 -9.53
N VAL A 54 3.30 0.24 -8.94
CA VAL A 54 4.66 -0.34 -8.83
C VAL A 54 5.03 -1.18 -10.05
N LEU A 55 4.06 -1.85 -10.68
CA LEU A 55 4.29 -2.77 -11.79
C LEU A 55 5.09 -2.17 -12.95
N PRO A 56 4.83 -0.93 -13.44
CA PRO A 56 5.65 -0.35 -14.51
C PRO A 56 7.13 -0.30 -14.13
N ALA A 57 7.47 0.15 -12.91
CA ALA A 57 8.84 0.20 -12.46
C ALA A 57 9.48 -1.20 -12.37
N LEU A 58 8.73 -2.22 -11.92
CA LEU A 58 9.20 -3.60 -11.84
C LEU A 58 9.57 -4.17 -13.21
N VAL A 59 8.84 -3.79 -14.26
CA VAL A 59 9.12 -4.20 -15.65
C VAL A 59 10.00 -3.21 -16.41
N GLY A 60 10.64 -2.27 -15.70
CA GLY A 60 11.58 -1.31 -16.28
C GLY A 60 10.92 -0.25 -17.17
N ARG A 61 9.62 -0.01 -17.01
CA ARG A 61 8.83 1.01 -17.71
C ARG A 61 8.40 2.14 -16.78
N SER A 62 7.89 3.20 -17.40
CA SER A 62 7.27 4.34 -16.77
C SER A 62 5.99 4.74 -17.51
N TYR A 63 5.18 5.61 -16.91
CA TYR A 63 4.04 6.18 -17.63
C TYR A 63 4.41 7.02 -18.87
N LEU A 64 5.68 7.43 -19.02
CA LEU A 64 6.14 8.09 -20.25
C LEU A 64 6.17 7.14 -21.45
N ASP A 65 6.26 5.83 -21.21
CA ASP A 65 6.27 4.80 -22.24
C ASP A 65 4.87 4.43 -22.75
N ALA A 66 3.81 4.99 -22.15
CA ALA A 66 2.42 4.67 -22.48
C ALA A 66 2.05 5.06 -23.92
N ALA A 67 2.64 6.13 -24.46
CA ALA A 67 2.39 6.57 -25.84
C ALA A 67 3.03 5.64 -26.89
N SER A 68 4.00 4.81 -26.48
CA SER A 68 4.74 3.87 -27.33
C SER A 68 4.32 2.42 -27.09
N LEU A 69 3.11 2.19 -26.58
CA LEU A 69 2.62 0.85 -26.34
C LEU A 69 2.33 0.14 -27.67
N ASP A 70 2.87 -1.07 -27.82
CA ASP A 70 2.51 -1.97 -28.90
C ASP A 70 1.33 -2.84 -28.43
N CYS A 71 0.15 -2.57 -28.98
CA CYS A 71 -1.08 -3.31 -28.65
C CYS A 71 -1.21 -4.61 -29.45
N ASP A 72 -0.42 -4.79 -30.51
CA ASP A 72 -0.43 -6.00 -31.35
C ASP A 72 0.58 -7.05 -30.84
N ALA A 73 1.42 -6.68 -29.87
CA ALA A 73 2.36 -7.59 -29.22
C ALA A 73 1.61 -8.77 -28.55
N THR A 74 2.03 -9.99 -28.89
CA THR A 74 1.50 -11.21 -28.29
C THR A 74 1.69 -11.15 -26.78
N THR A 75 0.60 -11.18 -26.03
CA THR A 75 0.66 -11.27 -24.57
C THR A 75 0.71 -12.74 -24.19
N ASP A 76 1.74 -13.16 -23.46
CA ASP A 76 1.78 -14.49 -22.88
C ASP A 76 0.56 -14.68 -21.97
N GLU A 77 -0.17 -15.78 -22.13
CA GLU A 77 -1.28 -16.09 -21.24
C GLU A 77 -0.75 -16.22 -19.81
N CYS A 78 -1.22 -15.37 -18.91
CA CYS A 78 -0.88 -15.48 -17.49
C CYS A 78 -1.55 -16.77 -16.96
N PRO A 79 -0.79 -17.81 -16.56
CA PRO A 79 -1.38 -19.03 -16.07
C PRO A 79 -2.21 -18.71 -14.82
N SER A 80 -3.46 -19.17 -14.80
CA SER A 80 -4.34 -19.03 -13.65
C SER A 80 -3.78 -19.85 -12.49
N LEU A 81 -3.01 -19.20 -11.62
CA LEU A 81 -2.73 -19.70 -10.28
C LEU A 81 -4.07 -19.59 -9.54
N GLY A 82 -4.65 -20.73 -9.16
CA GLY A 82 -5.94 -20.77 -8.49
C GLY A 82 -6.00 -19.82 -7.29
N THR A 83 -7.19 -19.30 -6.98
CA THR A 83 -7.37 -18.45 -5.82
C THR A 83 -7.05 -19.24 -4.56
N ASP A 84 -6.07 -18.78 -3.78
CA ASP A 84 -5.83 -19.35 -2.46
C ASP A 84 -7.11 -19.22 -1.61
N PRO A 85 -7.49 -20.26 -0.87
CA PRO A 85 -8.67 -20.19 0.00
C PRO A 85 -8.47 -19.07 1.02
N GLU A 86 -9.56 -18.33 1.29
CA GLU A 86 -9.55 -17.28 2.31
C GLU A 86 -9.03 -17.85 3.63
N PRO A 87 -8.02 -17.23 4.27
CA PRO A 87 -7.48 -17.72 5.51
C PRO A 87 -8.59 -17.90 6.54
N PRO A 88 -8.60 -19.00 7.32
CA PRO A 88 -9.60 -19.19 8.35
C PRO A 88 -9.54 -18.04 9.35
N GLU A 89 -10.70 -17.53 9.78
CA GLU A 89 -10.77 -16.53 10.83
C GLU A 89 -10.00 -17.01 12.06
N SER A 90 -9.10 -16.16 12.57
CA SER A 90 -8.33 -16.51 13.75
C SER A 90 -9.24 -16.66 14.97
N THR A 91 -9.06 -17.73 15.73
CA THR A 91 -9.76 -17.94 17.01
C THR A 91 -9.21 -17.08 18.14
N THR A 92 -8.08 -16.40 17.91
CA THR A 92 -7.45 -15.52 18.90
C THR A 92 -7.96 -14.10 18.72
N ASN A 93 -8.33 -13.44 19.82
CA ASN A 93 -8.75 -12.04 19.80
C ASN A 93 -7.61 -11.11 20.24
N ILE A 94 -7.58 -9.91 19.68
CA ILE A 94 -6.73 -8.80 20.11
C ILE A 94 -7.60 -7.65 20.61
N THR A 95 -7.05 -6.82 21.51
CA THR A 95 -7.72 -5.62 21.99
C THR A 95 -6.94 -4.38 21.54
N VAL A 96 -7.64 -3.44 20.91
CA VAL A 96 -7.08 -2.21 20.33
C VAL A 96 -7.65 -1.01 21.07
N HIS A 97 -6.79 -0.05 21.41
CA HIS A 97 -7.20 1.26 21.90
C HIS A 97 -7.55 2.15 20.70
N TYR A 98 -8.83 2.39 20.47
CA TYR A 98 -9.32 3.19 19.35
C TYR A 98 -9.73 4.59 19.85
N SER A 99 -9.36 5.63 19.11
CA SER A 99 -9.70 7.01 19.45
C SER A 99 -10.01 7.87 18.22
N ILE A 100 -11.02 8.72 18.33
CA ILE A 100 -11.37 9.77 17.35
C ILE A 100 -11.19 11.14 17.99
N THR A 101 -10.69 12.10 17.22
CA THR A 101 -10.41 13.45 17.71
C THR A 101 -10.71 14.47 16.64
N ASN A 102 -11.49 15.49 16.97
CA ASN A 102 -11.64 16.69 16.14
C ASN A 102 -11.21 17.92 16.95
N LYS A 103 -10.20 18.63 16.43
CA LYS A 103 -9.69 19.90 16.96
C LYS A 103 -9.63 21.00 15.88
N LEU A 104 -10.20 20.73 14.70
CA LEU A 104 -9.99 21.57 13.51
C LEU A 104 -11.23 22.38 13.15
N GLN A 105 -12.44 21.79 13.27
CA GLN A 105 -13.65 22.43 12.78
C GLN A 105 -14.88 22.03 13.61
N GLY A 106 -15.75 23.01 13.90
CA GLY A 106 -16.98 22.78 14.65
C GLY A 106 -16.73 22.55 16.14
N GLU A 107 -17.55 21.70 16.78
CA GLU A 107 -17.34 21.33 18.17
C GLU A 107 -16.13 20.41 18.32
N HIS A 108 -15.25 20.77 19.25
CA HIS A 108 -14.07 19.97 19.57
C HIS A 108 -14.47 18.75 20.37
N PHE A 109 -13.94 17.59 20.01
CA PHE A 109 -14.18 16.36 20.76
C PHE A 109 -12.96 15.43 20.75
N HIS A 110 -12.90 14.57 21.75
CA HIS A 110 -11.97 13.47 21.85
C HIS A 110 -12.67 12.31 22.54
N TYR A 111 -12.79 11.18 21.84
CA TYR A 111 -13.41 9.97 22.36
C TYR A 111 -12.48 8.79 22.15
N SER A 112 -12.44 7.88 23.12
CA SER A 112 -11.62 6.68 23.09
C SER A 112 -12.37 5.49 23.65
N THR A 113 -12.14 4.30 23.10
CA THR A 113 -12.69 3.04 23.62
C THR A 113 -11.74 1.89 23.34
N TRP A 114 -11.82 0.85 24.16
CA TRP A 114 -11.15 -0.42 23.93
C TRP A 114 -12.08 -1.35 23.15
N VAL A 115 -11.58 -1.85 22.02
CA VAL A 115 -12.32 -2.70 21.08
C VAL A 115 -11.60 -4.04 20.95
N THR A 116 -12.34 -5.14 21.10
CA THR A 116 -11.80 -6.49 20.92
C THR A 116 -12.27 -7.05 19.58
N VAL A 117 -11.32 -7.49 18.75
CA VAL A 117 -11.57 -8.06 17.41
C VAL A 117 -10.73 -9.33 17.20
N PRO A 118 -11.13 -10.24 16.29
CA PRO A 118 -10.27 -11.35 15.89
C PRO A 118 -8.92 -10.88 15.36
N LEU A 119 -7.86 -11.62 15.67
CA LEU A 119 -6.52 -11.38 15.15
C LEU A 119 -6.54 -11.45 13.60
N GLY A 120 -5.90 -10.49 12.94
CA GLY A 120 -5.94 -10.35 11.49
C GLY A 120 -7.05 -9.44 10.96
N SER A 121 -7.97 -8.99 11.82
CA SER A 121 -9.01 -8.02 11.42
C SER A 121 -8.41 -6.71 10.90
N ARG A 122 -9.02 -6.17 9.84
CA ARG A 122 -8.68 -4.84 9.29
C ARG A 122 -9.17 -3.72 10.20
N LEU A 123 -8.58 -2.54 10.09
CA LEU A 123 -8.98 -1.35 10.87
C LEU A 123 -10.48 -1.04 10.74
N LEU A 124 -11.08 -1.22 9.56
CA LEU A 124 -12.53 -1.05 9.36
C LEU A 124 -13.36 -1.87 10.35
N LYS A 125 -12.95 -3.10 10.69
CA LYS A 125 -13.67 -3.93 11.66
C LYS A 125 -13.63 -3.37 13.08
N VAL A 126 -12.53 -2.68 13.43
CA VAL A 126 -12.40 -1.97 14.70
C VAL A 126 -13.37 -0.79 14.75
N LEU A 127 -13.54 -0.07 13.64
CA LEU A 127 -14.52 1.03 13.53
C LEU A 127 -15.94 0.51 13.71
N GLU A 128 -16.34 -0.52 12.96
CA GLU A 128 -17.67 -1.16 13.08
C GLU A 128 -17.95 -1.60 14.53
N LYS A 129 -16.97 -2.24 15.18
CA LYS A 129 -17.12 -2.68 16.58
C LYS A 129 -17.17 -1.51 17.57
N ALA A 130 -16.50 -0.40 17.30
CA ALA A 130 -16.60 0.81 18.12
C ALA A 130 -18.00 1.44 18.00
N GLU A 131 -18.53 1.53 16.77
CA GLU A 131 -19.88 2.02 16.45
C GLU A 131 -20.94 1.14 17.12
N GLU A 132 -20.86 -0.19 16.97
CA GLU A 132 -21.78 -1.13 17.65
C GLU A 132 -21.83 -0.93 19.17
N LYS A 133 -20.68 -0.63 19.79
CA LYS A 133 -20.56 -0.47 21.23
C LYS A 133 -21.10 0.87 21.72
N HIS A 134 -20.85 1.95 20.97
CA HIS A 134 -21.29 3.30 21.32
C HIS A 134 -21.74 4.09 20.08
N PRO A 135 -22.94 3.81 19.53
CA PRO A 135 -23.38 4.32 18.21
C PRO A 135 -23.70 5.82 18.18
N LYS A 136 -23.71 6.48 19.35
CA LYS A 136 -23.89 7.94 19.44
C LYS A 136 -22.56 8.69 19.52
N ILE A 137 -21.44 7.97 19.55
CA ILE A 137 -20.09 8.51 19.76
C ILE A 137 -19.19 8.22 18.57
N PHE A 138 -19.15 6.96 18.12
CA PHE A 138 -18.31 6.48 17.02
C PHE A 138 -19.11 6.20 15.76
#